data_AF-A0ABD4KVU5-F1
#
_entry.id   AF-A0ABD4KVU5-F1
#
_cell.length_a   1.000
_cell.length_b   1.000
_cell.length_c   1.000
_cell.angle_alpha   90.00
_cell.angle_beta   90.00
_cell.angle_gamma   90.00
#
_symmetry.space_group_name_H-M   'P 1'
#
loop_
_entity.id
_entity.type
_entity.pdbx_description
1 polymer ?
#
loop_
_entity_poly.entity_id
_entity_poly.type
_entity_poly.pdbx_seq_one_letter_code
_entity_poly.pdbx_strand_id
1 'polypeptide(L)'
;REPEVRECISKNLISVLKKDIGSEDEFASAKNIEFDFASNSISVNGKSSFSESGMVYLYNSFRLALLMTSLEKTYLRVPRFLILDGIENGGMEDSRSKNFQKAIHDLLSDSQVEFQIIFATKSIEESLDNNDYIVGTTFTRNSKSLNFKASKA
;
A
#
# COMPACT_ATOMS: atom_id res chain seq x y z
N ARG A 1 8.27 25.56 3.05
CA ARG A 1 7.46 24.44 2.48
C ARG A 1 7.81 23.11 3.12
N GLU A 2 9.07 22.86 3.51
CA GLU A 2 9.43 21.58 4.11
C GLU A 2 8.57 21.18 5.34
N PRO A 3 8.33 22.05 6.35
CA PRO A 3 7.47 21.67 7.48
C PRO A 3 6.05 21.28 7.07
N GLU A 4 5.45 22.05 6.16
CA GLU A 4 4.11 21.79 5.58
C GLU A 4 4.04 20.45 4.84
N VAL A 5 5.06 20.13 4.03
CA VAL A 5 5.13 18.86 3.31
C VAL A 5 5.30 17.70 4.28
N ARG A 6 6.15 17.85 5.30
CA ARG A 6 6.36 16.82 6.33
C ARG A 6 5.07 16.55 7.12
N GLU A 7 4.36 17.62 7.51
CA GLU A 7 3.07 17.51 8.19
C GLU A 7 2.02 16.78 7.32
N CYS A 8 1.96 17.11 6.02
CA CYS A 8 1.05 16.45 5.07
C CYS A 8 1.38 14.95 4.89
N ILE A 9 2.67 14.60 4.79
CA ILE A 9 3.11 13.19 4.75
C ILE A 9 2.70 12.47 6.04
N SER A 10 2.96 13.07 7.21
CA SER A 10 2.58 12.46 8.50
C SER A 10 1.07 12.26 8.63
N LYS A 11 0.27 13.25 8.23
CA LYS A 11 -1.20 13.17 8.23
C LYS A 11 -1.69 12.02 7.33
N ASN A 12 -1.15 11.93 6.11
CA ASN A 12 -1.50 10.87 5.18
C ASN A 12 -1.07 9.49 5.69
N LEU A 13 0.14 9.36 6.24
CA LEU A 13 0.59 8.10 6.82
C LEU A 13 -0.33 7.66 7.97
N ILE A 14 -0.69 8.55 8.89
CA ILE A 14 -1.63 8.25 9.97
C ILE A 14 -2.97 7.75 9.43
N SER A 15 -3.48 8.36 8.36
CA SER A 15 -4.75 7.97 7.75
C SER A 15 -4.72 6.53 7.22
N VAL A 16 -3.58 6.10 6.68
CA VAL A 16 -3.38 4.75 6.15
C VAL A 16 -3.13 3.73 7.28
N LEU A 17 -2.30 4.09 8.26
CA LEU A 17 -2.00 3.22 9.41
C LEU A 17 -3.27 2.89 10.21
N LYS A 18 -4.17 3.84 10.39
CA LYS A 18 -5.45 3.62 11.08
C LYS A 18 -6.45 2.72 10.36
N LYS A 19 -6.20 2.43 9.08
CA LYS A 19 -7.00 1.46 8.30
C LYS A 19 -6.50 0.04 8.45
N ASP A 20 -5.34 -0.16 9.07
CA ASP A 20 -4.79 -1.48 9.28
C ASP A 20 -5.68 -2.32 10.19
N ILE A 21 -5.75 -3.63 9.91
CA ILE A 21 -6.47 -4.61 10.72
C ILE A 21 -5.52 -5.59 11.42
N GLY A 22 -4.21 -5.30 11.38
CA GLY A 22 -3.19 -6.04 12.11
C GLY A 22 -3.28 -5.86 13.63
N SER A 23 -2.38 -6.52 14.34
CA SER A 23 -2.32 -6.52 15.81
C SER A 23 -1.49 -5.38 16.40
N GLU A 24 -0.95 -4.49 15.56
CA GLU A 24 -0.16 -3.35 16.00
C GLU A 24 -1.02 -2.20 16.56
N ASP A 25 -1.22 -2.18 17.89
CA ASP A 25 -1.93 -1.12 18.61
C ASP A 25 -1.41 0.30 18.30
N GLU A 26 -0.10 0.43 18.01
CA GLU A 26 0.49 1.71 17.64
C GLU A 26 -0.03 2.26 16.31
N PHE A 27 -0.47 1.41 15.38
CA PHE A 27 -1.05 1.86 14.10
C PHE A 27 -2.48 2.35 14.30
N ALA A 28 -3.31 1.61 15.05
CA ALA A 28 -4.66 2.03 15.40
C ALA A 28 -4.67 3.35 16.20
N SER A 29 -3.68 3.52 17.08
CA SER A 29 -3.51 4.72 17.91
C SER A 29 -2.54 5.76 17.33
N ALA A 30 -2.18 5.66 16.04
CA ALA A 30 -1.19 6.53 15.41
C ALA A 30 -1.56 8.02 15.55
N LYS A 31 -0.62 8.80 16.10
CA LYS A 31 -0.76 10.25 16.33
C LYS A 31 0.47 11.03 15.91
N ASN A 32 1.66 10.51 16.26
CA ASN A 32 2.92 11.16 15.98
C ASN A 32 3.71 10.30 15.00
N ILE A 33 4.13 10.89 13.88
CA ILE A 33 5.01 10.27 12.90
C ILE A 33 6.30 11.08 12.85
N GLU A 34 7.42 10.40 13.01
CA GLU A 34 8.74 10.95 12.74
C GLU A 34 9.40 10.12 11.66
N PHE A 35 10.01 10.76 10.67
CA PHE A 35 10.76 10.07 9.64
C PHE A 35 11.96 10.91 9.21
N ASP A 36 13.03 10.22 8.83
CA ASP A 36 14.24 10.84 8.34
C ASP A 36 14.75 10.07 7.12
N PHE A 37 14.83 10.78 5.99
CA PHE A 37 15.22 10.17 4.72
C PHE A 37 16.70 9.80 4.68
N ALA A 38 17.57 10.54 5.38
CA ALA A 38 19.01 10.29 5.37
C ALA A 38 19.38 9.02 6.13
N SER A 39 18.72 8.78 7.26
CA SER A 39 18.87 7.59 8.10
C SER A 39 17.94 6.44 7.73
N ASN A 40 17.04 6.64 6.75
CA ASN A 40 16.03 5.67 6.33
C ASN A 40 15.19 5.15 7.52
N SER A 41 14.74 6.07 8.37
CA SER A 41 14.02 5.75 9.60
C SER A 41 12.60 6.31 9.60
N ILE A 42 11.68 5.55 10.18
CA ILE A 42 10.28 5.92 10.41
C ILE A 42 9.91 5.42 11.80
N SER A 43 9.28 6.27 12.61
CA SER A 43 8.70 5.90 13.89
C SER A 43 7.23 6.30 13.96
N VAL A 44 6.45 5.47 14.64
CA VAL A 44 5.04 5.71 14.95
C VAL A 44 4.94 5.80 16.46
N ASN A 45 4.49 6.94 16.98
CA ASN A 45 4.40 7.22 18.41
C ASN A 45 5.73 6.94 19.16
N GLY A 46 6.88 7.20 18.51
CA GLY A 46 8.21 6.98 19.07
C GLY A 46 8.74 5.54 18.96
N LYS A 47 7.95 4.59 18.44
CA LYS A 47 8.37 3.21 18.19
C LYS A 47 8.74 3.01 16.73
N SER A 48 9.88 2.39 16.47
CA SER A 48 10.42 2.14 15.11
C SER A 48 10.56 0.66 14.75
N SER A 49 10.26 -0.24 15.68
CA SER A 49 10.35 -1.69 15.47
C SER A 49 8.99 -2.34 15.70
N PHE A 50 8.51 -3.04 14.67
CA PHE A 50 7.22 -3.76 14.65
C PHE A 50 7.44 -5.23 14.24
N SER A 51 6.36 -6.02 14.17
CA SER A 51 6.42 -7.35 13.55
C SER A 51 6.89 -7.23 12.09
N GLU A 52 7.41 -8.29 11.50
CA GLU A 52 7.84 -8.27 10.07
C GLU A 52 6.69 -7.83 9.15
N SER A 53 5.49 -8.36 9.36
CA SER A 53 4.29 -7.95 8.63
C SER A 53 3.93 -6.47 8.88
N GLY A 54 4.10 -5.98 10.11
CA GLY A 54 3.90 -4.58 10.47
C GLY A 54 4.92 -3.64 9.83
N MET A 55 6.19 -4.06 9.72
CA MET A 55 7.22 -3.31 9.01
C MET A 55 6.91 -3.20 7.51
N VAL A 56 6.49 -4.31 6.90
CA VAL A 56 6.04 -4.33 5.49
C VAL A 56 4.84 -3.40 5.29
N TYR A 57 3.86 -3.44 6.20
CA TYR A 57 2.70 -2.55 6.15
C TYR A 57 3.11 -1.08 6.28
N LEU A 58 3.96 -0.74 7.26
CA LEU A 58 4.45 0.62 7.50
C LEU A 58 5.18 1.19 6.28
N TYR A 59 6.07 0.39 5.67
CA TYR A 59 6.84 0.85 4.51
C TYR A 59 5.97 1.07 3.27
N ASN A 60 5.03 0.16 2.99
CA ASN A 60 4.07 0.37 1.89
C ASN A 60 3.16 1.57 2.17
N SER A 61 2.71 1.75 3.42
CA SER A 61 1.91 2.90 3.85
C SER A 61 2.67 4.22 3.72
N PHE A 62 3.97 4.24 4.00
CA PHE A 62 4.79 5.44 3.83
C PHE A 62 4.95 5.84 2.36
N ARG A 63 5.16 4.85 1.47
CA ARG A 63 5.20 5.09 0.01
C ARG A 63 3.87 5.65 -0.50
N LEU A 64 2.76 5.09 -0.03
CA LEU A 64 1.42 5.60 -0.33
C LEU A 64 1.21 7.03 0.21
N ALA A 65 1.67 7.32 1.43
CA ALA A 65 1.58 8.66 1.99
C ALA A 65 2.34 9.71 1.16
N LEU A 66 3.51 9.35 0.62
CA LEU A 66 4.25 10.21 -0.32
C LEU A 66 3.44 10.48 -1.60
N LEU A 67 2.81 9.43 -2.16
CA LEU A 67 1.93 9.57 -3.32
C LEU A 67 0.75 10.50 -3.00
N MET A 68 0.00 10.23 -1.92
CA MET A 68 -1.14 11.06 -1.48
C MET A 68 -0.75 12.53 -1.30
N THR A 69 0.42 12.77 -0.68
CA THR A 69 0.95 14.12 -0.50
C THR A 69 1.20 14.81 -1.85
N SER A 70 1.62 14.08 -2.89
CA SER A 70 1.80 14.63 -4.24
C SER A 70 0.49 14.94 -4.98
N LEU A 71 -0.63 14.33 -4.55
CA LEU A 71 -1.98 14.64 -5.04
C LEU A 71 -2.48 15.94 -4.39
N GLU A 72 -2.25 16.13 -3.08
CA GLU A 72 -2.62 17.34 -2.36
C GLU A 72 -1.72 18.54 -2.69
N LYS A 73 -0.41 18.32 -2.81
CA LYS A 73 0.60 19.35 -3.03
C LYS A 73 1.13 19.26 -4.46
N THR A 74 0.39 19.86 -5.39
CA THR A 74 0.67 19.75 -6.83
C THR A 74 2.02 20.32 -7.27
N TYR A 75 2.69 21.10 -6.42
CA TYR A 75 4.06 21.57 -6.64
C TYR A 75 5.15 20.52 -6.33
N LEU A 76 4.79 19.38 -5.72
CA LEU A 76 5.73 18.29 -5.46
C LEU A 76 6.05 17.54 -6.76
N ARG A 77 7.32 17.17 -6.91
CA ARG A 77 7.85 16.41 -8.05
C ARG A 77 7.96 14.91 -7.76
N VAL A 78 7.16 14.41 -6.83
CA VAL A 78 7.02 12.98 -6.58
C VAL A 78 6.16 12.39 -7.71
N PRO A 79 6.59 11.30 -8.37
CA PRO A 79 5.79 10.66 -9.40
C PRO A 79 4.42 10.23 -8.85
N ARG A 80 3.34 10.58 -9.57
CA ARG A 80 1.98 10.10 -9.27
C ARG A 80 1.74 8.69 -9.80
N PHE A 81 2.75 7.85 -9.61
CA PHE A 81 2.83 6.50 -10.10
C PHE A 81 3.53 5.66 -9.03
N LEU A 82 2.91 4.58 -8.60
CA LEU A 82 3.42 3.74 -7.52
C LEU A 82 3.23 2.27 -7.87
N ILE A 83 4.31 1.49 -7.76
CA ILE A 83 4.26 0.03 -7.84
C ILE A 83 4.44 -0.50 -6.42
N LEU A 84 3.47 -1.27 -5.96
CA LEU A 84 3.48 -1.98 -4.69
C LEU A 84 3.64 -3.46 -4.98
N ASP A 85 4.89 -3.92 -4.90
CA ASP A 85 5.26 -5.33 -4.99
C ASP A 85 5.61 -5.85 -3.60
N GLY A 86 5.04 -6.99 -3.23
CA GLY A 86 5.26 -7.62 -1.94
C GLY A 86 4.44 -7.03 -0.80
N ILE A 87 3.19 -6.60 -1.06
CA ILE A 87 2.26 -6.21 0.00
C ILE A 87 1.94 -7.39 0.94
N GLU A 88 2.17 -8.63 0.49
CA GLU A 88 1.99 -9.85 1.29
C GLU A 88 3.29 -10.40 1.94
N ASN A 89 4.39 -9.65 1.89
CA ASN A 89 5.67 -10.09 2.48
C ASN A 89 5.63 -10.10 4.02
N GLY A 90 6.66 -10.69 4.65
CA GLY A 90 6.83 -10.63 6.11
C GLY A 90 5.81 -11.44 6.91
N GLY A 91 5.21 -12.46 6.28
CA GLY A 91 4.15 -13.28 6.91
C GLY A 91 2.79 -12.57 6.97
N MET A 92 2.54 -11.63 6.08
CA MET A 92 1.26 -10.94 5.96
C MET A 92 0.09 -11.91 5.76
N GLU A 93 -0.96 -11.74 6.54
CA GLU A 93 -2.21 -12.46 6.36
C GLU A 93 -2.97 -11.97 5.12
N ASP A 94 -3.60 -12.89 4.38
CA ASP A 94 -4.34 -12.57 3.16
C ASP A 94 -5.42 -11.51 3.42
N SER A 95 -6.16 -11.62 4.53
CA SER A 95 -7.17 -10.65 4.96
C SER A 95 -6.59 -9.25 5.14
N ARG A 96 -5.40 -9.13 5.75
CA ARG A 96 -4.73 -7.84 5.99
C ARG A 96 -4.24 -7.22 4.69
N SER A 97 -3.70 -8.03 3.77
CA SER A 97 -3.29 -7.55 2.45
C SER A 97 -4.47 -7.08 1.57
N LYS A 98 -5.60 -7.81 1.60
CA LYS A 98 -6.84 -7.40 0.94
C LYS A 98 -7.41 -6.11 1.54
N ASN A 99 -7.42 -6.03 2.87
CA ASN A 99 -7.81 -4.81 3.56
C ASN A 99 -6.94 -3.61 3.17
N PHE A 100 -5.63 -3.80 2.96
CA PHE A 100 -4.76 -2.74 2.46
C PHE A 100 -5.13 -2.26 1.05
N GLN A 101 -5.47 -3.18 0.13
CA GLN A 101 -5.97 -2.84 -1.21
C GLN A 101 -7.25 -2.00 -1.12
N LYS A 102 -8.21 -2.45 -0.30
CA LYS A 102 -9.46 -1.73 -0.05
C LYS A 102 -9.23 -0.35 0.58
N ALA A 103 -8.34 -0.26 1.57
CA ALA A 103 -8.01 1.00 2.21
C ALA A 103 -7.44 2.00 1.20
N ILE A 104 -6.60 1.55 0.27
CA ILE A 104 -6.05 2.39 -0.81
C ILE A 104 -7.17 2.88 -1.73
N HIS A 105 -8.05 1.97 -2.17
CA HIS A 105 -9.20 2.31 -2.99
C HIS A 105 -10.06 3.39 -2.31
N ASP A 106 -10.48 3.14 -1.06
CA ASP A 106 -11.38 4.03 -0.32
C ASP A 106 -10.75 5.41 -0.02
N LEU A 107 -9.43 5.48 0.13
CA LEU A 107 -8.71 6.75 0.37
C LEU A 107 -8.53 7.59 -0.89
N LEU A 108 -8.59 6.98 -2.08
CA LEU A 108 -8.18 7.63 -3.33
C LEU A 108 -9.24 7.65 -4.43
N SER A 109 -10.37 6.95 -4.28
CA SER A 109 -11.44 6.86 -5.28
C SER A 109 -11.97 8.23 -5.74
N ASP A 110 -11.95 9.22 -4.86
CA ASP A 110 -12.50 10.56 -5.10
C ASP A 110 -11.42 11.59 -5.50
N SER A 111 -10.19 11.15 -5.71
CA SER A 111 -9.09 12.05 -6.10
C SER A 111 -9.39 12.75 -7.42
N GLN A 112 -9.29 14.07 -7.43
CA GLN A 112 -9.42 14.91 -8.63
C GLN A 112 -8.12 15.01 -9.43
N VAL A 113 -7.04 14.43 -8.91
CA VAL A 113 -5.72 14.45 -9.52
C VAL A 113 -5.42 13.07 -10.09
N GLU A 114 -4.95 13.01 -11.33
CA GLU A 114 -4.60 11.76 -12.00
C GLU A 114 -3.38 11.11 -11.35
N PHE A 115 -3.48 9.80 -11.10
CA PHE A 115 -2.42 8.95 -10.56
C PHE A 115 -2.66 7.50 -10.98
N GLN A 116 -1.64 6.65 -10.80
CA GLN A 116 -1.77 5.21 -11.00
C GLN A 116 -1.03 4.44 -9.91
N ILE A 117 -1.67 3.38 -9.42
CA ILE A 117 -1.07 2.41 -8.50
C ILE A 117 -1.18 1.03 -9.14
N ILE A 118 -0.09 0.27 -9.14
CA ILE A 118 -0.06 -1.11 -9.58
C ILE A 118 0.29 -1.99 -8.38
N PHE A 119 -0.56 -2.97 -8.09
CA PHE A 119 -0.29 -4.01 -7.11
C PHE A 119 0.22 -5.27 -7.81
N ALA A 120 1.36 -5.80 -7.36
CA ALA A 120 1.66 -7.20 -7.59
C ALA A 120 1.14 -7.97 -6.37
N THR A 121 0.04 -8.70 -6.57
CA THR A 121 -0.66 -9.41 -5.49
C THR A 121 -0.99 -10.84 -5.89
N LYS A 122 -0.97 -11.76 -4.92
CA LYS A 122 -1.42 -13.15 -5.10
C LYS A 122 -2.94 -13.31 -4.93
N SER A 123 -3.61 -12.36 -4.29
CA SER A 123 -5.04 -12.42 -4.00
C SER A 123 -5.63 -11.02 -3.95
N ILE A 124 -6.61 -10.77 -4.81
CA ILE A 124 -7.29 -9.49 -4.90
C ILE A 124 -8.42 -9.38 -3.86
N GLU A 125 -8.67 -8.18 -3.35
CA GLU A 125 -9.86 -7.90 -2.54
C GLU A 125 -11.14 -8.03 -3.38
N GLU A 126 -12.18 -8.64 -2.80
CA GLU A 126 -13.35 -9.12 -3.53
C GLU A 126 -14.13 -8.00 -4.26
N SER A 127 -14.17 -6.78 -3.72
CA SER A 127 -14.83 -5.64 -4.37
C SER A 127 -14.01 -5.06 -5.52
N LEU A 128 -12.70 -5.32 -5.54
CA LEU A 128 -11.78 -4.92 -6.60
C LEU A 128 -11.60 -6.02 -7.67
N ASP A 129 -12.16 -7.22 -7.46
CA ASP A 129 -12.10 -8.36 -8.40
C ASP A 129 -13.05 -8.17 -9.60
N ASN A 130 -12.75 -7.16 -10.43
CA ASN A 130 -13.50 -6.85 -11.64
C ASN A 130 -12.59 -6.29 -12.75
N ASN A 131 -13.16 -6.13 -13.95
CA ASN A 131 -12.42 -5.72 -15.15
C ASN A 131 -11.91 -4.27 -15.11
N ASP A 132 -12.36 -3.44 -14.16
CA ASP A 132 -11.90 -2.06 -14.04
C ASP A 132 -10.53 -1.97 -13.33
N TYR A 133 -10.21 -2.95 -12.47
CA TYR A 133 -8.98 -2.95 -11.66
C TYR A 133 -8.00 -4.08 -11.99
N ILE A 134 -8.45 -5.16 -12.64
CA ILE A 134 -7.58 -6.31 -12.94
C ILE A 134 -6.95 -6.18 -14.33
N VAL A 135 -5.64 -6.40 -14.38
CA VAL A 135 -4.89 -6.65 -15.62
C VAL A 135 -4.45 -8.11 -15.67
N GLY A 136 -5.03 -8.87 -16.59
CA GLY A 136 -4.65 -10.27 -16.85
C GLY A 136 -5.64 -11.31 -16.31
N THR A 137 -5.19 -12.55 -16.20
CA THR A 137 -6.01 -13.70 -15.77
C THR A 137 -5.56 -14.25 -14.43
N THR A 138 -6.53 -14.62 -13.59
CA THR A 138 -6.28 -15.37 -12.35
C THR A 138 -5.88 -16.81 -12.66
N PHE A 139 -4.77 -17.26 -12.07
CA PHE A 139 -4.30 -18.62 -12.19
C PHE A 139 -4.61 -19.42 -10.92
N THR A 140 -5.02 -20.67 -11.08
CA THR A 140 -5.33 -21.58 -9.98
C THR A 140 -4.54 -22.88 -10.14
N ARG A 141 -4.60 -23.76 -9.12
CA ARG A 141 -3.99 -25.10 -9.22
C ARG A 141 -4.52 -25.89 -10.43
N ASN A 142 -5.79 -25.72 -10.77
CA ASN A 142 -6.46 -26.39 -11.89
C ASN A 142 -6.31 -25.61 -13.22
N SER A 143 -6.06 -24.30 -13.16
CA SER A 143 -5.88 -23.43 -14.32
C SER A 143 -4.53 -22.70 -14.24
N LYS A 144 -3.47 -23.39 -14.67
CA LYS A 144 -2.08 -22.90 -14.59
C LYS A 144 -1.78 -21.84 -15.66
N SER A 145 -0.73 -21.06 -15.43
CA SER A 145 -0.25 -20.05 -16.38
C SER A 145 0.33 -20.60 -17.68
N LEU A 146 0.88 -21.83 -17.64
CA LEU A 146 1.39 -22.51 -18.82
C LEU A 146 0.37 -23.52 -19.31
N ASN A 147 -0.14 -23.30 -20.51
CA ASN A 147 -1.05 -24.21 -21.20
C ASN A 147 -0.28 -24.95 -22.31
N PHE A 148 0.29 -26.11 -21.97
CA PHE A 148 0.96 -26.95 -22.95
C PHE A 148 -0.11 -27.62 -23.84
N LYS A 149 -0.11 -27.31 -25.14
CA LYS A 149 -0.87 -28.11 -26.10
C LYS A 149 -0.32 -29.53 -26.03
N ALA A 150 -1.17 -30.51 -25.74
CA ALA A 150 -0.78 -31.92 -25.81
C ALA A 150 -0.18 -32.19 -27.21
N SER A 151 1.04 -32.72 -27.24
CA SER A 151 1.65 -33.24 -28.46
C SER A 151 0.68 -34.26 -29.03
N LYS A 152 0.23 -34.08 -30.29
CA LYS A 152 -0.45 -35.16 -31.01
C LYS A 152 0.54 -36.33 -31.07
N ALA A 153 0.17 -37.44 -30.43
CA ALA A 153 0.84 -38.73 -30.61
C ALA A 153 0.50 -39.30 -31.98
#